data_AF-A0A523W6Q1-F1
#
_entry.id   AF-A0A523W6Q1-F1
#
_cell.length_a   1.000
_cell.length_b   1.000
_cell.length_c   1.000
_cell.angle_alpha   90.00
_cell.angle_beta   90.00
_cell.angle_gamma   90.00
#
_symmetry.space_group_name_H-M   'P 1'
#
loop_
_entity.id
_entity.type
_entity.pdbx_description
1 polymer ?
#
loop_
_entity_poly.entity_id
_entity_poly.type
_entity_poly.pdbx_seq_one_letter_code
_entity_poly.pdbx_strand_id
1 'polypeptide(L)'
;MEENKMMHELKKRDYEKVRPLFKELEWNLITSAVIEGTSPGRVYADRAEDPRTAFMCTVEGYYLVGYDNNDEFNTSLNKLIFARIFAGDTVRKDETDVAIGFHPDSWKEKMPIIFQG
;
A
#
# COMPACT_ATOMS: atom_id res chain seq x y z
N MET A 1 2.83 3.33 -23.01
CA MET A 1 2.42 3.55 -21.61
C MET A 1 2.01 2.19 -21.08
N GLU A 2 2.95 1.47 -20.48
CA GLU A 2 2.68 0.13 -19.93
C GLU A 2 1.96 0.35 -18.60
N GLU A 3 0.64 0.15 -18.57
CA GLU A 3 -0.11 0.09 -17.31
C GLU A 3 0.55 -0.96 -16.41
N ASN A 4 0.77 -0.61 -15.13
CA ASN A 4 1.21 -1.49 -14.05
C ASN A 4 0.25 -2.69 -13.91
N LYS A 5 0.36 -3.68 -14.81
CA LYS A 5 -0.47 -4.90 -14.76
C LYS A 5 -0.26 -5.73 -13.50
N MET A 6 0.76 -5.41 -12.70
CA MET A 6 1.21 -6.20 -11.55
C MET A 6 0.89 -5.57 -10.20
N MET A 7 0.28 -4.37 -10.20
CA MET A 7 -0.25 -3.72 -8.99
C MET A 7 -1.50 -2.91 -9.36
N HIS A 8 -2.62 -3.24 -8.73
CA HIS A 8 -3.93 -2.69 -9.04
C HIS A 8 -4.36 -1.70 -7.96
N GLU A 9 -4.72 -0.48 -8.35
CA GLU A 9 -5.48 0.42 -7.48
C GLU A 9 -6.91 -0.11 -7.36
N LEU A 10 -7.31 -0.50 -6.15
CA LEU A 10 -8.63 -1.07 -5.90
C LEU A 10 -9.69 0.04 -5.91
N LYS A 11 -10.90 -0.32 -6.37
CA LYS A 11 -12.08 0.53 -6.17
C LYS A 11 -12.53 0.38 -4.73
N LYS A 12 -13.14 1.42 -4.15
CA LYS A 12 -13.62 1.42 -2.76
C LYS A 12 -14.50 0.20 -2.41
N ARG A 13 -15.37 -0.22 -3.33
CA ARG A 13 -16.23 -1.41 -3.16
C ARG A 13 -15.47 -2.73 -2.99
N ASP A 14 -14.19 -2.76 -3.38
CA ASP A 14 -13.33 -3.93 -3.36
C ASP A 14 -12.32 -3.89 -2.18
N TYR A 15 -12.36 -2.85 -1.33
CA TYR A 15 -11.42 -2.72 -0.20
C TYR A 15 -11.55 -3.84 0.84
N GLU A 16 -12.76 -4.36 1.05
CA GLU A 16 -12.98 -5.49 1.96
C GLU A 16 -12.14 -6.73 1.61
N LYS A 17 -11.73 -6.89 0.35
CA LYS A 17 -10.89 -8.01 -0.09
C LYS A 17 -9.50 -8.02 0.53
N VAL A 18 -8.97 -6.86 0.95
CA VAL A 18 -7.65 -6.80 1.60
C VAL A 18 -7.73 -6.92 3.12
N ARG A 19 -8.93 -6.87 3.73
CA ARG A 19 -9.09 -6.91 5.19
C ARG A 19 -8.31 -8.05 5.86
N PRO A 20 -8.32 -9.29 5.36
CA PRO A 20 -7.56 -10.38 5.98
C PRO A 20 -6.05 -10.11 6.08
N LEU A 21 -5.47 -9.35 5.14
CA LEU A 21 -4.04 -9.03 5.15
C LEU A 21 -3.69 -7.97 6.21
N PHE A 22 -4.65 -7.11 6.57
CA PHE A 22 -4.46 -6.04 7.55
C PHE A 22 -4.69 -6.46 9.00
N LYS A 23 -5.05 -7.73 9.25
CA LYS A 23 -5.37 -8.25 10.58
C LYS A 23 -4.30 -7.93 11.63
N GLU A 24 -3.03 -8.10 11.27
CA GLU A 24 -1.89 -7.87 12.18
C GLU A 24 -1.58 -6.37 12.40
N LEU A 25 -2.26 -5.49 11.64
CA LEU A 25 -2.22 -4.04 11.78
C LEU A 25 -3.57 -3.45 12.25
N GLU A 26 -4.55 -4.27 12.66
CA GLU A 26 -5.89 -3.80 13.08
C GLU A 26 -5.86 -2.88 14.30
N TRP A 27 -4.83 -2.96 15.13
CA TRP A 27 -4.60 -2.00 16.22
C TRP A 27 -4.44 -0.56 15.71
N ASN A 28 -4.08 -0.39 14.43
CA ASN A 28 -4.07 0.89 13.75
C ASN A 28 -5.42 1.16 13.08
N LEU A 29 -6.30 1.87 13.81
CA LEU A 29 -7.69 2.13 13.42
C LEU A 29 -7.83 2.78 12.04
N ILE A 30 -6.83 3.53 11.56
CA ILE A 30 -6.89 4.17 10.24
C ILE A 30 -6.99 3.15 9.11
N THR A 31 -6.36 1.98 9.26
CA THR A 31 -6.40 0.92 8.24
C THR A 31 -7.81 0.37 8.08
N SER A 32 -8.48 0.12 9.20
CA SER A 32 -9.89 -0.32 9.24
C SER A 32 -10.83 0.77 8.70
N ALA A 33 -10.63 2.03 9.10
CA ALA A 33 -11.44 3.15 8.63
C ALA A 33 -11.34 3.38 7.12
N VAL A 34 -10.15 3.18 6.53
CA VAL A 34 -9.99 3.22 5.07
C VAL A 34 -10.70 2.05 4.40
N ILE A 35 -10.57 0.83 4.93
CA ILE A 35 -11.25 -0.36 4.37
C ILE A 35 -12.76 -0.19 4.38
N GLU A 36 -13.32 0.32 5.49
CA GLU A 36 -14.75 0.59 5.66
C GLU A 36 -15.24 1.81 4.86
N GLY A 37 -14.31 2.57 4.27
CA GLY A 37 -14.62 3.77 3.49
C GLY A 37 -15.05 4.97 4.33
N THR A 38 -14.84 4.93 5.65
CA THR A 38 -15.15 6.03 6.59
C THR A 38 -14.02 7.07 6.68
N SER A 39 -12.81 6.73 6.21
CA SER A 39 -11.67 7.64 6.09
C SER A 39 -11.10 7.67 4.65
N PRO A 40 -10.58 8.81 4.17
CA PRO A 40 -9.89 8.88 2.88
C PRO A 40 -8.65 7.97 2.85
N GLY A 41 -8.54 7.19 1.78
CA GLY A 41 -7.36 6.37 1.52
C GLY A 41 -7.36 5.83 0.10
N ARG A 42 -6.22 5.26 -0.29
CA ARG A 42 -6.04 4.50 -1.55
C ARG A 42 -5.44 3.16 -1.21
N VAL A 43 -5.97 2.10 -1.80
CA VAL A 43 -5.51 0.73 -1.58
C VAL A 43 -5.03 0.16 -2.91
N TYR A 44 -3.84 -0.43 -2.86
CA TYR A 44 -3.20 -1.10 -3.98
C TYR A 44 -2.94 -2.56 -3.62
N ALA A 45 -3.17 -3.48 -4.56
CA ALA A 45 -2.97 -4.91 -4.35
C ALA A 45 -2.31 -5.59 -5.56
N ASP A 46 -1.61 -6.70 -5.33
CA ASP A 46 -1.05 -7.52 -6.42
C ASP A 46 -2.14 -8.19 -7.28
N ARG A 47 -3.32 -8.43 -6.70
CA ARG A 47 -4.47 -9.06 -7.36
C ARG A 47 -5.76 -8.39 -6.91
N ALA A 48 -6.70 -8.19 -7.83
CA ALA A 48 -7.97 -7.52 -7.53
C ALA A 48 -9.03 -8.40 -6.85
N GLU A 49 -8.97 -9.72 -7.05
CA GLU A 49 -9.98 -10.67 -6.52
C GLU A 49 -9.50 -11.44 -5.30
N ASP A 50 -8.23 -11.86 -5.28
CA ASP A 50 -7.61 -12.60 -4.17
C ASP A 50 -6.24 -11.98 -3.83
N PRO A 51 -6.22 -10.83 -3.14
CA PRO A 51 -5.00 -10.11 -2.79
C PRO A 51 -4.10 -10.95 -1.89
N ARG A 52 -2.80 -10.99 -2.21
CA ARG A 52 -1.77 -11.58 -1.34
C ARG A 52 -0.80 -10.54 -0.80
N THR A 53 -0.64 -9.44 -1.52
CA THR A 53 0.22 -8.31 -1.17
C THR A 53 -0.60 -7.04 -1.28
N ALA A 54 -0.55 -6.16 -0.29
CA ALA A 54 -1.28 -4.89 -0.35
C ALA A 54 -0.49 -3.72 0.23
N PHE A 55 -0.65 -2.56 -0.39
CA PHE A 55 -0.15 -1.27 0.06
C PHE A 55 -1.31 -0.29 0.24
N MET A 56 -1.31 0.45 1.33
CA MET A 56 -2.36 1.40 1.65
C MET A 56 -1.78 2.78 1.94
N CYS A 57 -2.28 3.79 1.24
CA CYS A 57 -2.07 5.19 1.57
C CYS A 57 -3.26 5.68 2.39
N THR A 58 -3.00 6.22 3.58
CA THR A 58 -4.02 6.80 4.45
C THR A 58 -3.65 8.23 4.83
N VAL A 59 -4.57 8.97 5.42
CA VAL A 59 -4.25 10.29 5.97
C VAL A 59 -3.26 10.24 7.14
N GLU A 60 -3.08 9.09 7.82
CA GLU A 60 -2.20 8.94 9.00
C GLU A 60 -0.89 8.17 8.73
N GLY A 61 -0.74 7.56 7.55
CA GLY A 61 0.50 6.91 7.16
C GLY A 61 0.35 5.99 5.96
N TYR A 62 1.43 5.27 5.68
CA TYR A 62 1.50 4.26 4.64
C TYR A 62 1.68 2.88 5.27
N TYR A 63 0.98 1.88 4.73
CA TYR A 63 0.99 0.53 5.29
C TYR A 63 1.22 -0.53 4.23
N LEU A 64 2.02 -1.54 4.54
CA LEU A 64 2.40 -2.61 3.63
C LEU A 64 2.21 -3.97 4.30
N VAL A 65 1.43 -4.84 3.68
CA VAL A 65 1.01 -6.12 4.27
C VAL A 65 1.04 -7.29 3.30
N GLY A 66 1.11 -8.50 3.87
CA GLY A 66 0.96 -9.75 3.14
C GLY A 66 2.29 -10.32 2.63
N TYR A 67 2.24 -11.02 1.50
CA TYR A 67 3.38 -11.71 0.89
C TYR A 67 4.39 -10.71 0.32
N ASP A 68 5.56 -10.63 0.93
CA ASP A 68 6.63 -9.67 0.66
C ASP A 68 7.58 -10.11 -0.47
N ASN A 69 7.64 -11.41 -0.74
CA ASN A 69 8.47 -11.98 -1.80
C ASN A 69 7.77 -11.92 -3.18
N ASN A 70 7.29 -10.72 -3.52
CA ASN A 70 6.60 -10.38 -4.75
C ASN A 70 7.34 -9.24 -5.47
N ASP A 71 8.40 -9.58 -6.20
CA ASP A 71 9.33 -8.61 -6.79
C ASP A 71 8.67 -7.68 -7.81
N GLU A 72 7.65 -8.17 -8.52
CA GLU A 72 6.88 -7.39 -9.48
C GLU A 72 6.08 -6.29 -8.76
N PHE A 73 5.38 -6.65 -7.68
CA PHE A 73 4.68 -5.69 -6.84
C PHE A 73 5.65 -4.68 -6.21
N ASN A 74 6.79 -5.16 -5.68
CA ASN A 74 7.79 -4.31 -5.03
C ASN A 74 8.36 -3.27 -6.00
N THR A 75 8.65 -3.69 -7.23
CA THR A 75 9.12 -2.81 -8.30
C THR A 75 8.04 -1.81 -8.74
N SER A 76 6.77 -2.25 -8.83
CA SER A 76 5.65 -1.35 -9.12
C SER A 76 5.37 -0.35 -7.99
N LEU A 77 5.54 -0.76 -6.74
CA LEU A 77 5.40 0.11 -5.57
C LEU A 77 6.49 1.19 -5.56
N ASN A 78 7.74 0.83 -5.83
CA ASN A 78 8.82 1.80 -6.02
C ASN A 78 8.42 2.90 -7.01
N LYS A 79 8.02 2.53 -8.23
CA LYS A 79 7.57 3.48 -9.25
C LYS A 79 6.42 4.36 -8.76
N LEU A 80 5.46 3.80 -8.02
CA LEU A 80 4.33 4.54 -7.47
C LEU A 80 4.76 5.56 -6.41
N ILE A 81 5.68 5.18 -5.51
CA ILE A 81 6.19 6.09 -4.47
C ILE A 81 6.83 7.32 -5.13
N PHE A 82 7.72 7.12 -6.11
CA PHE A 82 8.39 8.22 -6.78
C PHE A 82 7.46 9.04 -7.67
N ALA A 83 6.61 8.37 -8.47
CA ALA A 83 5.77 9.06 -9.46
C ALA A 83 4.55 9.77 -8.85
N ARG A 84 4.04 9.29 -7.70
CA ARG A 84 2.85 9.87 -7.06
C ARG A 84 3.18 10.47 -5.70
N ILE A 85 3.73 9.69 -4.78
CA ILE A 85 3.87 10.12 -3.38
C ILE A 85 4.88 11.26 -3.24
N PHE A 86 6.10 11.10 -3.76
CA PHE A 86 7.10 12.17 -3.75
C PHE A 86 6.76 13.33 -4.71
N ALA A 87 5.87 13.11 -5.68
CA ALA A 87 5.31 14.18 -6.51
C ALA A 87 4.16 14.95 -5.82
N GLY A 88 3.78 14.57 -4.59
CA GLY A 88 2.69 15.19 -3.83
C GLY A 88 1.28 14.69 -4.17
N ASP A 89 1.13 13.73 -5.10
CA ASP A 89 -0.12 13.02 -5.35
C ASP A 89 -0.33 11.91 -4.31
N THR A 90 -0.55 12.33 -3.07
CA THR A 90 -0.88 11.45 -1.95
C THR A 90 -2.11 11.97 -1.20
N VAL A 91 -2.71 11.13 -0.37
CA VAL A 91 -3.80 11.54 0.54
C VAL A 91 -3.26 12.28 1.77
N ARG A 92 -1.95 12.18 2.06
CA ARG A 92 -1.25 12.92 3.11
C ARG A 92 -0.79 14.26 2.58
N LYS A 93 -1.30 15.36 3.12
CA LYS A 93 -0.85 16.71 2.73
C LYS A 93 0.38 17.11 3.52
N ASP A 94 1.26 17.90 2.87
CA ASP A 94 2.39 18.60 3.49
C ASP A 94 3.46 17.71 4.16
N GLU A 95 3.45 16.41 3.88
CA GLU A 95 4.44 15.46 4.40
C GLU A 95 5.72 15.51 3.55
N THR A 96 6.88 15.64 4.22
CA THR A 96 8.20 15.63 3.57
C THR A 96 8.88 14.27 3.57
N ASP A 97 8.31 13.31 4.29
CA ASP A 97 8.93 12.02 4.58
C ASP A 97 7.96 10.87 4.24
N VAL A 98 8.51 9.69 3.97
CA VAL A 98 7.70 8.47 3.79
C VAL A 98 8.13 7.45 4.83
N ALA A 99 7.30 7.26 5.84
CA ALA A 99 7.39 6.16 6.80
C ALA A 99 6.33 5.11 6.47
N ILE A 100 6.74 3.84 6.37
CA ILE A 100 5.85 2.71 6.08
C ILE A 100 5.76 1.83 7.32
N GLY A 101 4.54 1.68 7.86
CA GLY A 101 4.24 0.60 8.81
C GLY A 101 4.02 -0.70 8.05
N PHE A 102 4.55 -1.82 8.52
CA PHE A 102 4.44 -3.07 7.76
C PHE A 102 4.33 -4.31 8.65
N HIS A 103 3.76 -5.36 8.06
CA HIS A 103 3.77 -6.71 8.60
C HIS A 103 3.74 -7.72 7.43
N PRO A 104 4.52 -8.81 7.44
CA PRO A 104 5.45 -9.25 8.47
C PRO A 104 6.76 -8.45 8.51
N ASP A 105 7.61 -8.73 9.51
CA ASP A 105 8.91 -8.07 9.69
C ASP A 105 9.88 -8.24 8.52
N SER A 106 9.69 -9.28 7.69
CA SER A 106 10.53 -9.57 6.52
C SER A 106 10.43 -8.50 5.43
N TRP A 107 9.40 -7.65 5.46
CA TRP A 107 9.34 -6.43 4.63
C TRP A 107 10.55 -5.52 4.80
N LYS A 108 11.25 -5.55 5.94
CA LYS A 108 12.52 -4.83 6.16
C LYS A 108 13.54 -5.12 5.06
N GLU A 109 13.61 -6.37 4.59
CA GLU A 109 14.54 -6.81 3.55
C GLU A 109 14.18 -6.28 2.16
N LYS A 110 12.93 -5.85 1.96
CA LYS A 110 12.42 -5.34 0.69
C LYS A 110 12.51 -3.81 0.59
N MET A 111 12.74 -3.10 1.70
CA MET A 111 12.86 -1.64 1.72
C MET A 111 13.91 -1.09 0.76
N PRO A 112 15.10 -1.70 0.60
CA PRO A 112 16.08 -1.24 -0.39
C PRO A 112 15.56 -1.24 -1.83
N ILE A 113 14.69 -2.20 -2.19
CA ILE A 113 14.07 -2.28 -3.52
C ILE A 113 12.97 -1.22 -3.65
N ILE A 114 12.14 -1.08 -2.62
CA ILE A 114 11.00 -0.14 -2.61
C ILE A 114 11.48 1.32 -2.71
N PHE A 115 12.59 1.66 -2.06
CA PHE A 115 13.13 3.02 -2.06
C PHE A 115 14.37 3.20 -2.96
N GLN A 116 14.62 2.25 -3.87
CA GLN A 116 15.70 2.39 -4.85
C GLN A 116 15.42 3.55 -5.81
N GLY A 117 16.26 4.59 -5.78
CA GLY A 117 16.20 5.75 -6.69
C GLY A 117 17.15 5.62 -7.87
#